data_AF-A0A402BUK2-F1
#
_entry.id   AF-A0A402BUK2-F1
#
_cell.length_a   1.000
_cell.length_b   1.000
_cell.length_c   1.000
_cell.angle_alpha   90.00
_cell.angle_beta   90.00
_cell.angle_gamma   90.00
#
_symmetry.space_group_name_H-M   'P 1'
#
loop_
_entity.id
_entity.type
_entity.pdbx_description
1 polymer ?
#
loop_
_entity_poly.entity_id
_entity_poly.type
_entity_poly.pdbx_seq_one_letter_code
_entity_poly.pdbx_strand_id
1 'polypeptide(L)' 'MKCKCTKLLLSRFLEHQLEPKRHKRLEKHLQECIICQQELDKMLNTVRIIQTVKDVDPPRDYRDVIKDLIHNEG' A
#
# COMPACT_ATOMS: atom_id res chain seq x y z
N MET A 1 13.91 -3.48 18.28
CA MET A 1 12.98 -4.31 17.46
C MET A 1 13.83 -5.22 16.58
N LYS A 2 13.35 -6.40 16.14
CA LYS A 2 14.14 -7.31 15.28
C LYS A 2 13.76 -7.09 13.81
N CYS A 3 14.72 -7.17 12.88
CA CYS A 3 14.49 -6.97 11.45
C CYS A 3 13.39 -7.87 10.87
N LYS A 4 13.31 -9.14 11.32
CA LYS A 4 12.25 -10.07 10.90
C LYS A 4 10.85 -9.52 11.24
N CYS A 5 10.68 -8.91 12.41
CA CYS A 5 9.41 -8.29 12.80
C CYS A 5 9.16 -7.01 12.00
N THR A 6 10.20 -6.23 11.72
CA THR A 6 10.12 -5.01 10.90
C THR A 6 9.55 -5.31 9.53
N LYS A 7 10.11 -6.28 8.80
CA LYS A 7 9.67 -6.62 7.45
C LYS A 7 8.18 -6.95 7.37
N LEU A 8 7.64 -7.63 8.38
CA LEU A 8 6.22 -7.97 8.47
C LEU A 8 5.30 -6.78 8.77
N LEU A 9 5.86 -5.66 9.24
CA LEU A 9 5.12 -4.47 9.63
C LEU A 9 5.25 -3.33 8.61
N LEU A 10 6.13 -3.42 7.62
CA LEU A 10 6.37 -2.35 6.65
C LEU A 10 5.14 -2.00 5.81
N SER A 11 4.34 -2.97 5.36
CA SER A 11 3.10 -2.69 4.62
C SER A 11 2.10 -1.90 5.47
N ARG A 12 1.85 -2.39 6.70
CA ARG A 12 0.94 -1.73 7.64
C ARG A 12 1.45 -0.35 8.07
N PHE A 13 2.78 -0.15 8.10
CA PHE A 13 3.39 1.14 8.34
C PHE A 13 3.09 2.13 7.21
N LEU A 14 3.25 1.71 5.95
CA LEU A 14 2.93 2.52 4.77
C LEU A 14 1.44 2.87 4.66
N GLU A 15 0.57 1.97 5.13
CA GLU A 15 -0.88 2.18 5.15
C GLU A 15 -1.38 2.92 6.40
N HIS A 16 -0.48 3.38 7.29
CA HIS A 16 -0.81 4.01 8.58
C HIS A 16 -1.70 3.15 9.51
N GLN A 17 -1.62 1.82 9.40
CA GLN A 17 -2.41 0.86 10.17
C GLN A 17 -1.67 0.27 11.39
N LEU A 18 -0.70 1.02 11.94
CA LEU A 18 0.02 0.61 13.14
C LEU A 18 -0.39 1.46 14.33
N GLU A 19 -0.63 0.78 15.45
CA GLU A 19 -0.80 1.43 16.76
C GLU A 19 0.37 2.39 17.05
N PRO A 20 0.13 3.58 17.65
CA PRO A 20 1.15 4.63 17.83
C PRO A 20 2.44 4.14 18.51
N LYS A 21 2.33 3.24 19.49
CA LYS A 21 3.48 2.64 20.19
C LYS A 21 4.32 1.74 19.27
N ARG A 22 3.70 1.02 18.33
CA ARG A 22 4.39 0.19 17.36
C ARG A 22 5.03 1.04 16.26
N HIS A 23 4.33 2.08 15.82
CA HIS A 23 4.84 3.06 14.86
C HIS A 23 6.19 3.66 15.32
N LYS A 24 6.22 4.26 16.51
CA LYS A 24 7.44 4.86 17.08
C LYS A 24 8.60 3.87 17.22
N ARG A 25 8.32 2.63 17.62
CA ARG A 25 9.36 1.59 17.74
C ARG A 25 9.92 1.15 16.40
N LEU A 26 9.08 1.13 15.37
CA LEU A 26 9.48 0.81 14.01
C LEU A 26 10.28 1.96 13.40
N GLU A 27 9.84 3.21 13.54
CA GLU A 27 10.58 4.40 13.09
C GLU A 27 11.99 4.44 13.68
N LYS A 28 12.11 4.26 15.00
CA LYS A 28 13.43 4.19 15.65
C LYS A 28 14.33 3.12 15.02
N HIS A 29 13.76 1.94 14.75
CA HIS A 29 14.54 0.86 14.15
C HIS A 29 14.93 1.15 12.69
N LEU A 30 14.06 1.82 11.92
CA LEU A 30 14.37 2.23 10.55
C LEU A 30 15.49 3.27 10.50
N GLN A 31 15.59 4.15 11.50
CA GLN A 31 16.72 5.09 11.63
C GLN A 31 18.04 4.40 11.96
N GLU A 32 18.01 3.27 12.66
CA GLU A 32 19.21 2.56 13.14
C GLU A 32 19.63 1.41 12.22
N CYS A 33 18.76 0.94 11.31
CA CYS A 33 18.97 -0.27 10.52
C CYS A 33 18.87 -0.01 9.02
N ILE A 34 20.03 0.13 8.37
CA ILE A 34 20.15 0.35 6.91
C ILE A 34 19.44 -0.73 6.08
N ILE A 35 19.47 -1.99 6.52
CA ILE A 35 18.82 -3.09 5.81
C ILE A 35 17.30 -2.89 5.78
N CYS A 36 16.70 -2.51 6.92
CA CYS A 36 15.26 -2.30 6.98
C CYS A 36 14.83 -1.00 6.30
N GLN A 37 15.68 0.03 6.33
CA GLN A 37 15.48 1.25 5.56
C GLN A 37 15.44 0.96 4.06
N GLN A 38 16.42 0.22 3.53
CA GLN A 38 16.46 -0.16 2.11
C GLN A 38 15.22 -0.94 1.67
N GLU A 39 14.68 -1.82 2.54
CA GLU A 39 13.46 -2.55 2.25
C GLU A 39 12.24 -1.62 2.21
N LEU A 40 12.16 -0.64 3.11
CA LEU A 40 11.13 0.39 3.08
C LEU A 40 11.22 1.23 1.79
N ASP A 41 12.43 1.64 1.41
CA ASP A 41 12.68 2.43 0.19
C ASP A 41 12.24 1.67 -1.08
N LYS A 42 12.51 0.36 -1.15
CA LYS A 42 12.01 -0.50 -2.24
C LYS A 42 10.49 -0.49 -2.31
N MET A 43 9.81 -0.64 -1.19
CA MET A 43 8.34 -0.63 -1.16
C MET A 43 7.78 0.74 -1.58
N LEU A 44 8.37 1.84 -1.08
CA LEU A 44 8.00 3.20 -1.48
C LEU A 44 8.21 3.44 -2.98
N ASN A 45 9.29 2.91 -3.55
CA ASN A 45 9.55 3.02 -4.99
C ASN A 45 8.47 2.29 -5.80
N THR A 46 8.07 1.09 -5.39
CA THR A 46 6.96 0.36 -6.02
C THR A 46 5.66 1.16 -5.96
N VAL A 47 5.32 1.75 -4.81
CA VAL A 47 4.12 2.60 -4.67
C VAL A 47 4.20 3.81 -5.62
N ARG A 48 5.35 4.49 -5.69
CA ARG A 48 5.54 5.61 -6.63
C ARG A 48 5.32 5.20 -8.07
N ILE A 49 5.87 4.06 -8.49
CA ILE A 49 5.68 3.55 -9.86
C ILE A 49 4.19 3.31 -10.13
N ILE A 50 3.48 2.65 -9.22
CA ILE A 50 2.03 2.42 -9.35
C ILE A 50 1.27 3.74 -9.48
N GLN A 51 1.63 4.76 -8.70
CA GLN A 51 1.02 6.09 -8.77
C GLN A 51 1.28 6.83 -10.08
N THR A 52 2.29 6.44 -10.87
CA THR A 52 2.52 7.00 -12.20
C THR A 52 1.64 6.39 -13.29
N VAL A 53 0.96 5.28 -13.00
CA VAL A 53 0.06 4.64 -13.95
C VAL A 53 -1.15 5.55 -14.13
N LYS A 54 -1.36 5.99 -15.38
CA LYS A 54 -2.47 6.88 -15.74
C LYS A 54 -3.80 6.14 -15.54
N ASP A 55 -4.76 6.79 -14.89
CA ASP A 55 -6.13 6.32 -14.88
C ASP A 55 -6.67 6.26 -16.31
N VAL A 56 -7.26 5.12 -16.64
CA VAL A 56 -7.93 4.92 -17.93
C VAL A 56 -9.39 5.34 -17.80
N ASP A 57 -9.88 6.10 -18.77
CA ASP A 57 -11.29 6.40 -18.84
C ASP A 57 -12.09 5.11 -19.03
N PRO A 58 -13.21 4.93 -18.29
CA PRO A 58 -14.08 3.80 -18.53
C PRO A 58 -14.62 3.84 -19.98
N PRO A 59 -14.82 2.68 -20.63
CA PRO A 59 -15.45 2.62 -21.95
C PRO A 59 -16.81 3.34 -21.97
N ARG A 60 -17.20 3.88 -23.12
CA ARG A 60 -18.40 4.74 -23.26
C ARG A 60 -19.68 4.08 -22.73
N ASP A 61 -19.79 2.77 -22.86
CA ASP A 61 -20.99 2.00 -22.50
C ASP A 61 -20.86 1.33 -21.11
N TYR A 62 -19.79 1.60 -20.36
CA TYR A 62 -19.50 0.94 -19.08
C TYR A 62 -20.63 1.13 -18.07
N ARG A 63 -21.27 2.30 -18.04
CA ARG A 63 -22.42 2.55 -17.14
C ARG A 63 -23.63 1.72 -17.50
N ASP A 64 -23.91 1.53 -18.78
CA ASP A 64 -25.12 0.84 -19.23
C ASP A 64 -24.95 -0.68 -19.09
N VAL A 65 -23.75 -1.21 -19.38
CA VAL A 65 -23.39 -2.60 -19.07
C VAL A 65 -23.53 -2.90 -17.57
N ILE A 66 -23.06 -2.01 -16.69
CA ILE A 66 -23.17 -2.22 -15.24
C ILE A 66 -24.63 -2.17 -14.77
N LYS A 67 -25.46 -1.28 -15.33
CA LYS A 67 -26.90 -1.27 -15.02
C LYS A 67 -27.55 -2.59 -15.42
N ASP A 68 -27.29 -3.10 -16.61
CA ASP A 68 -27.90 -4.34 -17.08
C ASP A 68 -27.48 -5.55 -16.21
N LEU A 69 -26.24 -5.55 -15.70
CA LEU A 69 -25.76 -6.58 -14.78
C LEU A 69 -26.44 -6.51 -13.41
N ILE A 70 -26.67 -5.31 -12.87
CA ILE A 70 -27.33 -5.13 -11.57
C ILE A 70 -28.83 -5.44 -11.64
N HIS A 71 -29.50 -5.19 -12.77
CA HIS A 71 -30.94 -5.44 -12.93
C HIS A 71 -31.29 -6.89 -13.30
N ASN A 72 -30.34 -7.69 -13.81
CA ASN A 72 -30.56 -9.10 -14.16
C ASN A 72 -30.31 -10.09 -13.00
N GLU A 73 -29.97 -9.61 -11.80
CA GLU A 73 -29.96 -10.44 -10.57
C GLU A 73 -31.30 -10.39 -9.81
N GLY A 74 -32.42 -10.36 -10.55
CA GLY A 74 -33.79 -10.37 -10.02
C GLY A 74 -34.65 -11.46 -10.65
#